data_AF-A0A3P7IAB5-F1
#
_entry.id   AF-A0A3P7IAB5-F1
#
_cell.length_a   1.000
_cell.length_b   1.000
_cell.length_c   1.000
_cell.angle_alpha   90.00
_cell.angle_beta   90.00
_cell.angle_gamma   90.00
#
_symmetry.space_group_name_H-M   'P 1'
#
loop_
_entity.id
_entity.type
_entity.pdbx_description
1 polymer ?
#
loop_
_entity_poly.entity_id
_entity_poly.type
_entity_poly.pdbx_seq_one_letter_code
_entity_poly.pdbx_strand_id
1 'polypeptide(L)'
;MTKYALGAGIKCLEYYEKLFNYAFPLKKQDMIALPDFSAGAMENWGMITYRENSLLYDKMLYGPVSKLRVSYVIAHELAHQWFGDLVTMKWWEDVWLNEGFATHVQFLGTDKISDKKMRMEEYFLLDALTPALTRDSISSSHPLSFQIDKAGEVFEAFDTISYQKGASVLRMLLAIIGRENFERGIAHYVSKFAYKNAQASDLWEAMDEVLGDVSGPNGKLKIAEYADQWTIQMGFPIVTVQCNSTHAKVTQERYRRNPNAKDPKKYANPKYGFKWEVPIWYQEGGGEVQLAWLGRGRKTNLHS
;
A
#
# COMPACT_ATOMS: atom_id res chain seq x y z
N MET A 1 11.20 -0.54 29.95
CA MET A 1 10.45 -1.04 28.78
C MET A 1 10.60 -0.18 27.51
N THR A 2 11.25 1.00 27.56
CA THR A 2 11.40 1.91 26.39
C THR A 2 12.68 1.69 25.56
N LYS A 3 13.69 1.00 26.10
CA LYS A 3 14.99 0.78 25.43
C LYS A 3 14.85 0.17 24.03
N TYR A 4 13.91 -0.75 23.85
CA TYR A 4 13.65 -1.36 22.56
C TYR A 4 13.11 -0.35 21.54
N ALA A 5 12.08 0.42 21.93
CA ALA A 5 11.47 1.43 21.08
C ALA A 5 12.46 2.51 20.64
N LEU A 6 13.35 2.97 21.53
CA LEU A 6 14.40 3.93 21.17
C LEU A 6 15.31 3.38 20.06
N GLY A 7 15.80 2.14 20.22
CA GLY A 7 16.65 1.52 19.20
C GLY A 7 15.92 1.25 17.88
N ALA A 8 14.64 0.87 17.95
CA ALA A 8 13.79 0.68 16.78
C ALA A 8 13.56 2.00 16.05
N GLY A 9 13.22 3.07 16.77
CA GLY A 9 12.97 4.40 16.22
C GLY A 9 14.17 4.96 15.49
N ILE A 10 15.37 4.89 16.09
CA ILE A 10 16.62 5.34 15.45
C ILE A 10 16.87 4.58 14.13
N LYS A 11 16.85 3.24 14.17
CA LYS A 11 17.08 2.41 12.98
C LYS A 11 16.07 2.68 11.86
N CYS A 12 14.82 2.91 12.23
CA CYS A 12 13.73 3.12 11.28
C CYS A 12 13.79 4.50 10.65
N LEU A 13 14.02 5.55 11.45
CA LEU A 13 14.12 6.92 10.98
C LEU A 13 15.30 7.08 10.01
N GLU A 14 16.49 6.60 10.37
CA GLU A 14 17.68 6.61 9.49
C GLU A 14 17.48 5.82 8.19
N TYR A 15 16.63 4.80 8.23
CA TYR A 15 16.31 4.01 7.05
C TYR A 15 15.34 4.74 6.13
N TYR A 16 14.31 5.39 6.68
CA TYR A 16 13.36 6.17 5.90
C TYR A 16 13.97 7.42 5.28
N GLU A 17 14.90 8.10 5.97
CA GLU A 17 15.67 9.20 5.35
C GLU A 17 16.39 8.76 4.07
N LYS A 18 16.94 7.54 4.06
CA LYS A 18 17.60 6.95 2.89
C LYS A 18 16.60 6.48 1.84
N LEU A 19 15.55 5.78 2.26
CA LEU A 19 14.53 5.22 1.38
C LEU A 19 13.78 6.31 0.60
N PHE A 20 13.44 7.40 1.27
CA PHE A 20 12.73 8.54 0.68
C PHE A 20 13.66 9.60 0.12
N ASN A 21 14.97 9.44 0.32
CA ASN A 21 16.01 10.39 -0.08
C ASN A 21 15.67 11.83 0.33
N TYR A 22 15.17 11.99 1.55
CA TYR A 22 14.75 13.26 2.14
C TYR A 22 14.96 13.21 3.65
N ALA A 23 15.78 14.11 4.17
CA ALA A 23 16.11 14.14 5.60
C ALA A 23 14.89 14.44 6.47
N PHE A 24 14.84 13.88 7.68
CA PHE A 24 13.79 14.22 8.63
C PHE A 24 13.89 15.71 9.00
N PRO A 25 12.82 16.51 8.81
CA PRO A 25 12.95 17.96 8.81
C PRO A 25 12.98 18.60 10.20
N LEU A 26 12.63 17.88 11.26
CA LEU A 26 12.56 18.41 12.62
C LEU A 26 13.82 18.10 13.43
N LYS A 27 14.10 18.92 14.45
CA LYS A 27 15.28 18.76 15.31
C LYS A 27 15.22 17.54 16.24
N LYS A 28 14.01 17.02 16.49
CA LYS A 28 13.76 15.88 17.37
C LYS A 28 12.49 15.15 16.97
N GLN A 29 12.41 13.89 17.40
CA GLN A 29 11.22 13.05 17.34
C GLN A 29 10.99 12.46 18.72
N ASP A 30 9.90 12.84 19.37
CA ASP A 30 9.46 12.24 20.63
C ASP A 30 8.48 11.08 20.35
N MET A 31 8.52 10.05 21.20
CA MET A 31 7.62 8.89 21.14
C MET A 31 7.10 8.62 22.56
N ILE A 32 5.81 8.86 22.80
CA ILE A 32 5.21 8.80 24.14
C ILE A 32 4.20 7.66 24.26
N ALA A 33 4.30 6.87 25.34
CA ALA A 33 3.31 5.86 25.69
C ALA A 33 2.22 6.48 26.57
N LEU A 34 0.97 6.27 26.18
CA LEU A 34 -0.23 6.71 26.88
C LEU A 34 -1.01 5.48 27.37
N PRO A 35 -1.48 5.48 28.64
CA PRO A 35 -2.20 4.33 29.22
C PRO A 35 -3.55 4.10 28.53
N ASP A 36 -4.35 5.15 28.36
CA ASP A 36 -5.68 5.10 27.77
C ASP A 36 -5.71 5.85 26.43
N PHE A 37 -5.37 5.14 25.34
CA PHE A 37 -5.34 5.71 24.00
C PHE A 37 -6.15 4.89 23.00
N SER A 38 -7.19 5.48 22.41
CA SER A 38 -8.18 4.78 21.57
C SER A 38 -7.60 4.31 20.23
N ALA A 39 -6.81 5.14 19.55
CA ALA A 39 -6.37 4.94 18.17
C ALA A 39 -5.16 3.98 17.98
N GLY A 40 -4.61 3.41 19.06
CA GLY A 40 -3.43 2.54 18.98
C GLY A 40 -2.13 3.35 18.88
N ALA A 41 -2.00 4.22 17.88
CA ALA A 41 -0.99 5.27 17.78
C ALA A 41 -1.50 6.46 16.93
N MET A 42 -0.77 7.59 16.92
CA MET A 42 -1.07 8.78 16.12
C MET A 42 0.21 9.58 15.88
N GLU A 43 0.42 9.93 14.63
CA GLU A 43 1.68 10.34 14.01
C GLU A 43 2.12 11.78 14.27
N ASN A 44 1.48 12.52 15.19
CA ASN A 44 1.66 13.97 15.36
C ASN A 44 3.13 14.41 15.18
N TRP A 45 3.37 15.30 14.21
CA TRP A 45 4.71 15.58 13.70
C TRP A 45 5.72 16.01 14.78
N GLY A 46 6.74 15.17 15.02
CA GLY A 46 7.76 15.39 16.06
C GLY A 46 7.38 14.91 17.47
N MET A 47 6.16 14.42 17.70
CA MET A 47 5.72 13.84 18.97
C MET A 47 4.62 12.78 18.76
N ILE A 48 5.04 11.57 18.40
CA ILE A 48 4.11 10.47 18.15
C ILE A 48 3.58 9.92 19.47
N THR A 49 2.26 9.73 19.55
CA THR A 49 1.58 9.13 20.71
C THR A 49 1.25 7.68 20.44
N TYR A 50 1.47 6.80 21.41
CA TYR A 50 1.21 5.37 21.31
C TYR A 50 0.41 4.89 22.51
N ARG A 51 -0.45 3.89 22.33
CA ARG A 51 -0.90 3.05 23.44
C ARG A 51 0.30 2.29 24.01
N GLU A 52 0.36 2.08 25.32
CA GLU A 52 1.49 1.41 25.99
C GLU A 52 1.96 0.12 25.31
N ASN A 53 1.04 -0.77 24.94
CA ASN A 53 1.36 -2.05 24.29
C ASN A 53 1.86 -1.94 22.83
N SER A 54 1.91 -0.72 22.28
CA SER A 54 2.38 -0.42 20.94
C SER A 54 3.74 0.32 20.95
N LEU A 55 4.26 0.65 22.14
CA LEU A 55 5.59 1.26 22.32
C LEU A 55 6.46 0.52 23.35
N LEU A 56 5.89 0.10 24.48
CA LEU A 56 6.63 -0.51 25.57
C LEU A 56 6.88 -1.99 25.30
N TYR A 57 8.15 -2.42 25.46
CA TYR A 57 8.54 -3.82 25.35
C TYR A 57 9.59 -4.22 26.39
N ASP A 58 9.37 -5.38 26.99
CA ASP A 58 10.31 -6.07 27.87
C ASP A 58 10.30 -7.56 27.53
N LYS A 59 11.47 -8.11 27.17
CA LYS A 59 11.61 -9.53 26.80
C LYS A 59 11.32 -10.50 27.95
N MET A 60 11.38 -10.04 29.20
CA MET A 60 11.07 -10.85 30.38
C MET A 60 9.57 -10.97 30.61
N LEU A 61 8.78 -10.02 30.09
CA LEU A 61 7.34 -9.95 30.31
C LEU A 61 6.52 -10.30 29.07
N TYR A 62 7.06 -10.04 27.87
CA TYR A 62 6.32 -10.15 26.62
C TYR A 62 7.04 -11.00 25.58
N GLY A 63 6.25 -11.83 24.88
CA GLY A 63 6.73 -12.72 23.83
C GLY A 63 7.07 -12.01 22.50
N PRO A 64 7.54 -12.79 21.49
CA PRO A 64 7.94 -12.26 20.19
C PRO A 64 6.85 -11.49 19.44
N VAL A 65 5.59 -11.88 19.57
CA VAL A 65 4.45 -11.20 18.92
C VAL A 65 4.30 -9.75 19.40
N SER A 66 4.50 -9.49 20.70
CA SER A 66 4.48 -8.12 21.23
C SER A 66 5.65 -7.30 20.70
N LYS A 67 6.84 -7.91 20.56
CA LYS A 67 8.01 -7.25 19.97
C LYS A 67 7.75 -6.88 18.51
N LEU A 68 7.13 -7.78 17.74
CA LEU A 68 6.72 -7.54 16.37
C LEU A 68 5.74 -6.36 16.32
N ARG A 69 4.67 -6.40 17.11
CA ARG A 69 3.68 -5.30 17.17
C ARG A 69 4.33 -3.95 17.44
N VAL A 70 5.20 -3.85 18.45
CA VAL A 70 5.90 -2.59 18.77
C VAL A 70 6.75 -2.13 17.58
N SER A 71 7.47 -3.03 16.93
CA SER A 71 8.29 -2.68 15.76
C SER A 71 7.45 -2.19 14.59
N TYR A 72 6.33 -2.87 14.36
CA TYR A 72 5.38 -2.62 13.29
C TYR A 72 4.72 -1.26 13.42
N VAL A 73 4.19 -0.94 14.60
CA VAL A 73 3.56 0.36 14.87
C VAL A 73 4.59 1.48 14.84
N ILE A 74 5.79 1.30 15.44
CA ILE A 74 6.86 2.31 15.33
C ILE A 74 7.21 2.60 13.87
N ALA A 75 7.35 1.56 13.04
CA ALA A 75 7.65 1.73 11.62
C ALA A 75 6.52 2.40 10.84
N HIS A 76 5.26 2.19 11.23
CA HIS A 76 4.10 2.85 10.64
C HIS A 76 4.11 4.35 10.94
N GLU A 77 4.13 4.73 12.22
CA GLU A 77 4.05 6.14 12.62
C GLU A 77 5.25 6.96 12.14
N LEU A 78 6.45 6.35 12.09
CA LEU A 78 7.62 7.04 11.56
C LEU A 78 7.57 7.22 10.04
N ALA A 79 6.80 6.41 9.31
CA ALA A 79 6.61 6.63 7.88
C ALA A 79 5.74 7.86 7.62
N HIS A 80 4.77 8.13 8.51
CA HIS A 80 3.88 9.29 8.39
C HIS A 80 4.60 10.63 8.48
N GLN A 81 5.80 10.66 9.08
CA GLN A 81 6.63 11.86 9.12
C GLN A 81 7.00 12.38 7.71
N TRP A 82 6.91 11.51 6.69
CA TRP A 82 6.95 11.88 5.27
C TRP A 82 5.57 11.80 4.59
N PHE A 83 4.81 10.73 4.84
CA PHE A 83 3.50 10.48 4.22
C PHE A 83 2.34 10.80 5.17
N GLY A 84 1.89 12.05 5.15
CA GLY A 84 0.84 12.57 6.02
C GLY A 84 1.26 13.88 6.64
N ASP A 85 2.47 13.95 7.19
CA ASP A 85 3.00 15.18 7.80
C ASP A 85 3.68 16.08 6.77
N LEU A 86 4.78 15.62 6.15
CA LEU A 86 5.54 16.41 5.17
C LEU A 86 4.77 16.60 3.86
N VAL A 87 4.14 15.53 3.37
CA VAL A 87 3.22 15.55 2.24
C VAL A 87 1.88 15.04 2.71
N THR A 88 0.92 15.95 2.87
CA THR A 88 -0.43 15.61 3.35
C THR A 88 -1.37 15.40 2.17
N MET A 89 -2.27 14.42 2.23
CA MET A 89 -3.35 14.35 1.24
C MET A 89 -4.14 15.67 1.18
N LYS A 90 -4.61 16.03 -0.02
CA LYS A 90 -5.38 17.27 -0.25
C LYS A 90 -6.74 17.26 0.41
N TRP A 91 -7.36 16.09 0.47
CA TRP A 91 -8.60 15.86 1.18
C TRP A 91 -8.70 14.39 1.59
N TRP A 92 -9.63 14.08 2.50
CA TRP A 92 -9.82 12.74 3.07
C TRP A 92 -10.16 11.65 2.04
N GLU A 93 -10.61 12.04 0.84
CA GLU A 93 -10.86 11.13 -0.29
C GLU A 93 -9.65 10.26 -0.62
N ASP A 94 -8.44 10.81 -0.40
CA ASP A 94 -7.17 10.17 -0.65
C ASP A 94 -6.43 9.82 0.65
N VAL A 95 -7.13 9.55 1.75
CA VAL A 95 -6.50 9.16 3.03
C VAL A 95 -5.56 7.95 2.88
N TRP A 96 -5.81 7.09 1.90
CA TRP A 96 -4.93 5.96 1.55
C TRP A 96 -3.52 6.40 1.12
N LEU A 97 -3.32 7.65 0.66
CA LEU A 97 -1.98 8.20 0.37
C LEU A 97 -1.11 8.27 1.63
N ASN A 98 -1.73 8.46 2.79
CA ASN A 98 -1.03 8.41 4.06
C ASN A 98 -0.96 6.96 4.53
N GLU A 99 -2.14 6.37 4.78
CA GLU A 99 -2.28 5.10 5.49
C GLU A 99 -1.80 3.89 4.68
N GLY A 100 -2.06 3.89 3.38
CA GLY A 100 -1.62 2.84 2.47
C GLY A 100 -0.11 2.85 2.27
N PHE A 101 0.50 4.04 2.19
CA PHE A 101 1.96 4.19 2.12
C PHE A 101 2.62 3.76 3.43
N ALA A 102 2.19 4.30 4.57
CA ALA A 102 2.70 3.90 5.87
C ALA A 102 2.55 2.38 6.07
N THR A 103 1.40 1.81 5.71
CA THR A 103 1.16 0.37 5.74
C THR A 103 2.09 -0.41 4.81
N HIS A 104 2.45 0.12 3.64
CA HIS A 104 3.40 -0.55 2.74
C HIS A 104 4.81 -0.57 3.32
N VAL A 105 5.33 0.61 3.70
CA VAL A 105 6.74 0.74 4.11
C VAL A 105 6.99 0.21 5.52
N GLN A 106 5.96 0.08 6.38
CA GLN A 106 6.15 -0.49 7.72
C GLN A 106 6.71 -1.91 7.68
N PHE A 107 6.41 -2.71 6.64
CA PHE A 107 7.00 -4.04 6.48
C PHE A 107 8.52 -3.94 6.27
N LEU A 108 8.95 -3.00 5.42
CA LEU A 108 10.36 -2.73 5.16
C LEU A 108 11.06 -2.15 6.40
N GLY A 109 10.42 -1.19 7.07
CA GLY A 109 10.93 -0.58 8.31
C GLY A 109 11.05 -1.59 9.45
N THR A 110 10.07 -2.49 9.60
CA THR A 110 10.10 -3.57 10.61
C THR A 110 11.21 -4.57 10.34
N ASP A 111 11.41 -4.96 9.07
CA ASP A 111 12.55 -5.79 8.71
C ASP A 111 13.87 -5.08 8.97
N LYS A 112 13.96 -3.78 8.70
CA LYS A 112 15.15 -3.02 9.04
C LYS A 112 15.41 -2.97 10.55
N ILE A 113 14.39 -2.71 11.38
CA ILE A 113 14.48 -2.68 12.84
C ILE A 113 15.03 -4.01 13.38
N SER A 114 14.51 -5.12 12.84
CA SER A 114 14.84 -6.48 13.27
C SER A 114 16.11 -7.06 12.63
N ASP A 115 16.81 -6.31 11.78
CA ASP A 115 17.92 -6.80 10.95
C ASP A 115 17.50 -8.03 10.10
N LYS A 116 16.32 -7.94 9.49
CA LYS A 116 15.63 -8.94 8.65
C LYS A 116 15.25 -10.24 9.36
N LYS A 117 15.30 -10.29 10.70
CA LYS A 117 14.94 -11.48 11.48
C LYS A 117 13.44 -11.75 11.51
N MET A 118 12.60 -10.73 11.29
CA MET A 118 11.15 -10.87 11.29
C MET A 118 10.59 -11.31 9.93
N ARG A 119 11.31 -11.09 8.82
CA ARG A 119 10.97 -11.54 7.46
C ARG A 119 9.60 -11.00 7.00
N MET A 120 9.32 -9.74 7.33
CA MET A 120 8.02 -9.11 7.14
C MET A 120 7.58 -9.04 5.68
N GLU A 121 8.51 -8.96 4.72
CA GLU A 121 8.15 -9.04 3.30
C GLU A 121 7.41 -10.35 2.93
N GLU A 122 7.68 -11.45 3.64
CA GLU A 122 7.00 -12.74 3.44
C GLU A 122 5.60 -12.76 4.05
N TYR A 123 5.42 -12.06 5.17
CA TYR A 123 4.14 -11.96 5.87
C TYR A 123 3.16 -10.96 5.23
N PHE A 124 3.61 -10.11 4.30
CA PHE A 124 2.75 -9.15 3.59
C PHE A 124 1.50 -9.81 2.98
N LEU A 125 1.63 -11.04 2.45
CA LEU A 125 0.50 -11.78 1.87
C LEU A 125 -0.61 -12.02 2.91
N LEU A 126 -0.23 -12.39 4.13
CA LEU A 126 -1.14 -12.74 5.21
C LEU A 126 -1.67 -11.49 5.92
N ASP A 127 -0.79 -10.50 6.14
CA ASP A 127 -1.09 -9.35 7.01
C ASP A 127 -1.66 -8.14 6.24
N ALA A 128 -1.45 -8.07 4.92
CA ALA A 128 -2.00 -7.01 4.07
C ALA A 128 -2.90 -7.57 2.96
N LEU A 129 -2.38 -8.40 2.06
CA LEU A 129 -3.13 -8.76 0.85
C LEU A 129 -4.40 -9.57 1.17
N THR A 130 -4.32 -10.59 2.03
CA THR A 130 -5.47 -11.43 2.36
C THR A 130 -6.62 -10.65 3.03
N PRO A 131 -6.37 -9.81 4.06
CA PRO A 131 -7.38 -8.90 4.61
C PRO A 131 -7.99 -7.97 3.57
N ALA A 132 -7.16 -7.37 2.71
CA ALA A 132 -7.63 -6.49 1.64
C ALA A 132 -8.58 -7.21 0.69
N LEU A 133 -8.19 -8.38 0.16
CA LEU A 133 -9.03 -9.19 -0.72
C LEU A 133 -10.33 -9.62 -0.02
N THR A 134 -10.27 -9.94 1.27
CA THR A 134 -11.44 -10.35 2.05
C THR A 134 -12.43 -9.20 2.16
N ARG A 135 -11.95 -8.01 2.55
CA ARG A 135 -12.79 -6.81 2.68
C ARG A 135 -13.31 -6.34 1.33
N ASP A 136 -12.50 -6.40 0.28
CA ASP A 136 -12.83 -5.84 -1.03
C ASP A 136 -13.71 -6.79 -1.89
N SER A 137 -13.90 -8.03 -1.45
CA SER A 137 -14.77 -9.02 -2.11
C SER A 137 -16.27 -8.83 -1.87
N ILE A 138 -16.67 -7.91 -1.00
CA ILE A 138 -18.10 -7.69 -0.65
C ILE A 138 -18.64 -6.42 -1.35
N SER A 139 -19.95 -6.39 -1.62
CA SER A 139 -20.57 -5.26 -2.31
C SER A 139 -20.52 -3.94 -1.55
N SER A 140 -20.39 -3.97 -0.22
CA SER A 140 -20.25 -2.77 0.61
C SER A 140 -18.82 -2.23 0.69
N SER A 141 -17.89 -2.73 -0.14
CA SER A 141 -16.56 -2.13 -0.29
C SER A 141 -16.65 -0.71 -0.91
N HIS A 142 -15.50 -0.06 -1.06
CA HIS A 142 -15.35 1.22 -1.73
C HIS A 142 -14.03 1.28 -2.52
N PRO A 143 -13.90 2.21 -3.50
CA PRO A 143 -12.60 2.53 -4.12
C PRO A 143 -11.59 3.05 -3.09
N LEU A 144 -10.29 3.04 -3.41
CA LEU A 144 -9.27 3.67 -2.56
C LEU A 144 -9.48 5.19 -2.51
N SER A 145 -9.67 5.80 -3.67
CA SER A 145 -10.00 7.23 -3.81
C SER A 145 -11.49 7.39 -4.03
N PHE A 146 -12.20 8.00 -3.09
CA PHE A 146 -13.65 8.14 -3.16
C PHE A 146 -14.14 9.42 -2.47
N GLN A 147 -15.23 10.00 -2.99
CA GLN A 147 -15.80 11.24 -2.45
C GLN A 147 -16.28 11.08 -1.00
N ILE A 148 -15.92 12.06 -0.17
CA ILE A 148 -16.31 12.16 1.25
C ILE A 148 -17.01 13.49 1.47
N ASP A 149 -18.31 13.43 1.80
CA ASP A 149 -19.16 14.62 1.97
C ASP A 149 -19.41 14.94 3.45
N LYS A 150 -19.33 13.96 4.34
CA LYS A 150 -19.67 14.10 5.76
C LYS A 150 -18.51 13.75 6.68
N ALA A 151 -18.42 14.44 7.81
CA ALA A 151 -17.40 14.17 8.83
C ALA A 151 -17.41 12.71 9.34
N GLY A 152 -18.59 12.07 9.42
CA GLY A 152 -18.69 10.66 9.81
C GLY A 152 -18.05 9.70 8.80
N GLU A 153 -18.11 10.03 7.51
CA GLU A 153 -17.53 9.22 6.43
C GLU A 153 -16.00 9.26 6.44
N VAL A 154 -15.40 10.30 7.03
CA VAL A 154 -13.95 10.36 7.26
C VAL A 154 -13.50 9.19 8.12
N PHE A 155 -14.17 8.94 9.25
CA PHE A 155 -13.84 7.81 10.13
C PHE A 155 -14.05 6.46 9.45
N GLU A 156 -15.05 6.36 8.57
CA GLU A 156 -15.30 5.15 7.77
C GLU A 156 -14.20 4.89 6.72
N ALA A 157 -13.49 5.95 6.29
CA ALA A 157 -12.36 5.83 5.36
C ALA A 157 -11.11 5.23 6.02
N PHE A 158 -11.00 5.25 7.35
CA PHE A 158 -9.93 4.57 8.09
C PHE A 158 -10.25 3.09 8.27
N ASP A 159 -10.24 2.34 7.16
CA ASP A 159 -10.58 0.92 7.14
C ASP A 159 -9.57 0.06 6.38
N THR A 160 -9.84 -1.25 6.29
CA THR A 160 -8.92 -2.20 5.63
C THR A 160 -8.64 -1.88 4.16
N ILE A 161 -9.50 -1.13 3.47
CA ILE A 161 -9.27 -0.71 2.10
C ILE A 161 -8.16 0.35 2.06
N SER A 162 -8.29 1.44 2.81
CA SER A 162 -7.30 2.52 2.79
C SER A 162 -5.91 2.07 3.22
N TYR A 163 -5.83 1.18 4.22
CA TYR A 163 -4.57 0.63 4.73
C TYR A 163 -4.05 -0.51 3.84
N GLN A 164 -4.69 -1.68 3.90
CA GLN A 164 -4.14 -2.90 3.32
C GLN A 164 -4.29 -2.99 1.80
N LYS A 165 -5.41 -2.51 1.21
CA LYS A 165 -5.53 -2.46 -0.26
C LYS A 165 -4.60 -1.40 -0.83
N GLY A 166 -4.50 -0.22 -0.19
CA GLY A 166 -3.56 0.83 -0.58
C GLY A 166 -2.12 0.30 -0.64
N ALA A 167 -1.68 -0.34 0.44
CA ALA A 167 -0.36 -0.97 0.49
C ALA A 167 -0.16 -2.06 -0.58
N SER A 168 -1.20 -2.84 -0.87
CA SER A 168 -1.14 -3.93 -1.86
C SER A 168 -1.01 -3.40 -3.29
N VAL A 169 -1.68 -2.30 -3.63
CA VAL A 169 -1.54 -1.63 -4.92
C VAL A 169 -0.13 -1.06 -5.09
N LEU A 170 0.44 -0.45 -4.03
CA LEU A 170 1.82 0.02 -4.03
C LEU A 170 2.83 -1.13 -4.21
N ARG A 171 2.63 -2.25 -3.51
CA ARG A 171 3.48 -3.43 -3.66
C ARG A 171 3.39 -4.04 -5.06
N MET A 172 2.19 -4.05 -5.65
CA MET A 172 2.00 -4.48 -7.03
C MET A 172 2.75 -3.57 -8.00
N LEU A 173 2.65 -2.24 -7.82
CA LEU A 173 3.40 -1.28 -8.63
C LEU A 173 4.91 -1.47 -8.51
N LEU A 174 5.42 -1.63 -7.27
CA LEU A 174 6.83 -1.94 -6.99
C LEU A 174 7.30 -3.19 -7.76
N ALA A 175 6.49 -4.25 -7.83
CA ALA A 175 6.82 -5.45 -8.58
C ALA A 175 6.87 -5.23 -10.10
N ILE A 176 6.06 -4.31 -10.64
CA ILE A 176 6.02 -3.99 -12.08
C ILE A 176 7.23 -3.15 -12.49
N ILE A 177 7.51 -2.07 -11.76
CA ILE A 177 8.50 -1.07 -12.17
C ILE A 177 9.90 -1.32 -11.59
N GLY A 178 10.00 -2.21 -10.60
CA GLY A 178 11.23 -2.53 -9.89
C GLY A 178 11.57 -1.53 -8.79
N ARG A 179 12.39 -1.98 -7.84
CA ARG A 179 12.74 -1.22 -6.62
C ARG A 179 13.36 0.14 -6.90
N GLU A 180 14.32 0.20 -7.83
CA GLU A 180 15.03 1.45 -8.13
C GLU A 180 14.08 2.54 -8.68
N ASN A 181 13.21 2.19 -9.63
CA ASN A 181 12.23 3.14 -10.16
C ASN A 181 11.20 3.54 -9.11
N PHE A 182 10.77 2.60 -8.27
CA PHE A 182 9.80 2.88 -7.21
C PHE A 182 10.37 3.83 -6.15
N GLU A 183 11.57 3.56 -5.63
CA GLU A 183 12.24 4.42 -4.64
C GLU A 183 12.55 5.81 -5.22
N ARG A 184 13.01 5.87 -6.48
CA ARG A 184 13.23 7.15 -7.20
C ARG A 184 11.95 7.95 -7.39
N GLY A 185 10.86 7.27 -7.77
CA GLY A 185 9.53 7.89 -7.93
C GLY A 185 9.00 8.45 -6.61
N ILE A 186 9.13 7.70 -5.52
CA ILE A 186 8.77 8.16 -4.18
C ILE A 186 9.60 9.36 -3.75
N ALA A 187 10.92 9.30 -3.89
CA ALA A 187 11.80 10.41 -3.52
C ALA A 187 11.47 11.70 -4.28
N HIS A 188 11.16 11.56 -5.58
CA HIS A 188 10.74 12.68 -6.41
C HIS A 188 9.40 13.26 -5.96
N TYR A 189 8.40 12.41 -5.70
CA TYR A 189 7.09 12.83 -5.16
C TYR A 189 7.24 13.57 -3.81
N VAL A 190 7.95 12.98 -2.86
CA VAL A 190 8.20 13.57 -1.53
C VAL A 190 8.86 14.94 -1.67
N SER A 191 9.90 15.06 -2.49
CA SER A 191 10.61 16.33 -2.70
C SER A 191 9.74 17.39 -3.37
N LYS A 192 8.93 16.99 -4.36
CA LYS A 192 8.07 17.90 -5.14
C LYS A 192 6.92 18.48 -4.31
N PHE A 193 6.35 17.67 -3.42
CA PHE A 193 5.19 18.01 -2.60
C PHE A 193 5.51 18.30 -1.14
N ALA A 194 6.79 18.35 -0.75
CA ALA A 194 7.21 18.72 0.59
C ALA A 194 6.55 20.04 1.04
N TYR A 195 5.94 20.01 2.23
CA TYR A 195 5.18 21.11 2.85
C TYR A 195 3.94 21.55 2.05
N LYS A 196 3.38 20.65 1.24
CA LYS A 196 2.18 20.89 0.44
C LYS A 196 1.21 19.72 0.56
N ASN A 197 0.07 19.92 -0.07
CA ASN A 197 -0.92 18.88 -0.25
C ASN A 197 -0.79 18.19 -1.61
N ALA A 198 -1.20 16.92 -1.69
CA ALA A 198 -1.26 16.15 -2.92
C ALA A 198 -2.54 15.29 -3.00
N GLN A 199 -3.02 15.05 -4.22
CA GLN A 199 -4.08 14.07 -4.50
C GLN A 199 -3.49 12.84 -5.21
N ALA A 200 -4.25 11.75 -5.34
CA ALA A 200 -3.71 10.50 -5.89
C ALA A 200 -3.07 10.64 -7.28
N SER A 201 -3.64 11.48 -8.15
CA SER A 201 -3.07 11.74 -9.48
C SER A 201 -1.67 12.36 -9.40
N ASP A 202 -1.43 13.23 -8.43
CA ASP A 202 -0.16 13.93 -8.26
C ASP A 202 1.00 12.96 -7.97
N LEU A 203 0.72 11.93 -7.16
CA LEU A 203 1.66 10.83 -6.91
C LEU A 203 1.99 10.09 -8.21
N TRP A 204 0.98 9.67 -8.94
CA TRP A 204 1.20 8.86 -10.15
C TRP A 204 1.90 9.66 -11.24
N GLU A 205 1.55 10.92 -11.42
CA GLU A 205 2.22 11.84 -12.34
C GLU A 205 3.68 12.08 -11.93
N ALA A 206 3.96 12.28 -10.63
CA ALA A 206 5.33 12.40 -10.15
C ALA A 206 6.15 11.12 -10.41
N MET A 207 5.56 9.94 -10.23
CA MET A 207 6.25 8.68 -10.56
C MET A 207 6.51 8.55 -12.07
N ASP A 208 5.54 8.93 -12.92
CA ASP A 208 5.68 8.91 -14.38
C ASP A 208 6.77 9.88 -14.89
N GLU A 209 6.94 11.04 -14.27
CA GLU A 209 7.96 12.04 -14.63
C GLU A 209 9.40 11.50 -14.59
N VAL A 210 9.67 10.58 -13.65
CA VAL A 210 10.99 9.98 -13.47
C VAL A 210 11.03 8.51 -13.89
N LEU A 211 9.93 7.97 -14.41
CA LEU A 211 9.87 6.59 -14.86
C LEU A 211 10.76 6.39 -16.09
N GLY A 212 11.63 5.38 -16.00
CA GLY A 212 12.43 4.93 -17.14
C GLY A 212 11.59 4.31 -18.26
N ASP A 213 12.24 3.55 -19.14
CA ASP A 213 11.53 2.78 -20.15
C ASP A 213 11.08 1.43 -19.57
N VAL A 214 9.85 1.38 -19.05
CA VAL A 214 9.24 0.18 -18.49
C VAL A 214 8.10 -0.26 -19.39
N SER A 215 8.11 -1.52 -19.80
CA SER A 215 7.03 -2.11 -20.62
C SER A 215 5.72 -2.21 -19.82
N GLY A 216 4.64 -1.76 -20.44
CA GLY A 216 3.27 -1.81 -19.93
C GLY A 216 2.30 -2.49 -20.89
N PRO A 217 0.99 -2.45 -20.61
CA PRO A 217 -0.01 -3.20 -21.37
C PRO A 217 -0.18 -2.76 -22.83
N ASN A 218 0.19 -1.52 -23.18
CA ASN A 218 0.06 -0.95 -24.52
C ASN A 218 1.36 -0.31 -25.02
N GLY A 219 2.51 -0.91 -24.74
CA GLY A 219 3.83 -0.37 -25.07
C GLY A 219 4.54 0.14 -23.83
N LYS A 220 4.85 1.43 -23.75
CA LYS A 220 5.44 2.02 -22.53
C LYS A 220 4.39 2.15 -21.42
N LEU A 221 4.74 1.78 -20.20
CA LEU A 221 3.89 1.94 -19.02
C LEU A 221 3.69 3.42 -18.70
N LYS A 222 2.45 3.77 -18.38
CA LYS A 222 2.08 5.03 -17.74
C LYS A 222 1.38 4.70 -16.43
N ILE A 223 2.03 5.00 -15.32
CA ILE A 223 1.58 4.68 -13.96
C ILE A 223 0.24 5.35 -13.70
N ALA A 224 0.05 6.62 -14.09
CA ALA A 224 -1.22 7.32 -13.88
C ALA A 224 -2.40 6.59 -14.54
N GLU A 225 -2.26 6.15 -15.80
CA GLU A 225 -3.34 5.43 -16.51
C GLU A 225 -3.59 4.02 -15.95
N TYR A 226 -2.53 3.37 -15.47
CA TYR A 226 -2.59 2.03 -14.88
C TYR A 226 -3.21 2.07 -13.47
N ALA A 227 -2.66 2.87 -12.57
CA ALA A 227 -3.00 2.93 -11.16
C ALA A 227 -4.42 3.43 -10.93
N ASP A 228 -4.91 4.36 -11.77
CA ASP A 228 -6.30 4.82 -11.80
C ASP A 228 -7.29 3.65 -11.69
N GLN A 229 -7.05 2.58 -12.45
CA GLN A 229 -7.97 1.44 -12.51
C GLN A 229 -8.02 0.68 -11.19
N TRP A 230 -6.99 0.77 -10.38
CA TRP A 230 -6.87 0.10 -9.09
C TRP A 230 -7.30 0.99 -7.93
N THR A 231 -7.34 2.32 -8.11
CA THR A 231 -7.66 3.28 -7.07
C THR A 231 -9.10 3.79 -7.13
N ILE A 232 -9.65 4.09 -8.31
CA ILE A 232 -10.98 4.75 -8.43
C ILE A 232 -12.16 3.79 -8.70
N GLN A 233 -11.93 2.47 -8.61
CA GLN A 233 -13.01 1.48 -8.57
C GLN A 233 -12.77 0.46 -7.45
N MET A 234 -13.85 0.01 -6.84
CA MET A 234 -13.81 -1.01 -5.79
C MET A 234 -13.63 -2.43 -6.36
N GLY A 235 -13.25 -3.37 -5.50
CA GLY A 235 -13.02 -4.75 -5.86
C GLY A 235 -11.70 -4.97 -6.59
N PHE A 236 -11.53 -6.22 -7.01
CA PHE A 236 -10.37 -6.73 -7.73
C PHE A 236 -10.81 -7.85 -8.69
N PRO A 237 -10.01 -8.16 -9.73
CA PRO A 237 -10.34 -9.23 -10.65
C PRO A 237 -10.00 -10.60 -10.08
N ILE A 238 -10.84 -11.60 -10.38
CA ILE A 238 -10.39 -13.00 -10.46
C ILE A 238 -9.94 -13.25 -11.90
N VAL A 239 -8.78 -13.88 -12.05
CA VAL A 239 -8.21 -14.26 -13.34
C VAL A 239 -8.44 -15.75 -13.53
N THR A 240 -9.20 -16.11 -14.56
CA THR A 240 -9.48 -17.50 -14.92
C THR A 240 -8.60 -17.90 -16.09
N VAL A 241 -7.83 -18.96 -15.91
CA VAL A 241 -6.96 -19.54 -16.93
C VAL A 241 -7.55 -20.88 -17.38
N GLN A 242 -7.84 -21.00 -18.68
CA GLN A 242 -8.31 -22.23 -19.30
C GLN A 242 -7.25 -22.73 -20.29
N CYS A 243 -6.54 -23.79 -19.92
CA CYS A 243 -5.49 -24.37 -20.75
C CYS A 243 -6.06 -25.47 -21.66
N ASN A 244 -5.59 -25.50 -22.91
CA ASN A 244 -5.59 -26.68 -23.75
C ASN A 244 -4.13 -27.13 -23.99
N SER A 245 -3.90 -28.12 -24.85
CA SER A 245 -2.55 -28.69 -25.06
C SER A 245 -1.52 -27.73 -25.67
N THR A 246 -1.92 -26.57 -26.19
CA THR A 246 -1.05 -25.64 -26.94
C THR A 246 -1.29 -24.16 -26.65
N HIS A 247 -2.35 -23.83 -25.88
CA HIS A 247 -2.79 -22.46 -25.64
C HIS A 247 -3.43 -22.34 -24.26
N ALA A 248 -3.15 -21.23 -23.58
CA ALA A 248 -3.91 -20.81 -22.41
C ALA A 248 -4.79 -19.61 -22.74
N LYS A 249 -6.11 -19.77 -22.56
CA LYS A 249 -7.06 -18.67 -22.66
C LYS A 249 -7.21 -18.04 -21.28
N VAL A 250 -6.88 -16.76 -21.19
CA VAL A 250 -6.96 -15.99 -19.93
C VAL A 250 -8.11 -14.98 -20.00
N THR A 251 -8.93 -14.94 -18.95
CA THR A 251 -10.06 -14.01 -18.81
C THR A 251 -10.12 -13.41 -17.41
N GLN A 252 -10.73 -12.24 -17.27
CA GLN A 252 -10.97 -11.59 -15.98
C GLN A 252 -12.45 -11.30 -15.77
N GLU A 253 -12.87 -11.36 -14.51
CA GLU A 253 -14.13 -10.81 -14.01
C GLU A 253 -13.91 -10.26 -12.59
N ARG A 254 -14.75 -9.33 -12.13
CA ARG A 254 -14.65 -8.86 -10.74
C ARG A 254 -15.05 -9.98 -9.78
N TYR A 255 -14.16 -10.30 -8.83
CA TYR A 255 -14.49 -11.24 -7.78
C TYR A 255 -15.53 -10.66 -6.82
N ARG A 256 -16.51 -11.49 -6.46
CA ARG A 256 -17.51 -11.19 -5.41
C ARG A 256 -17.71 -12.41 -4.55
N ARG A 257 -17.64 -12.24 -3.23
CA ARG A 257 -17.95 -13.31 -2.28
C ARG A 257 -19.42 -13.75 -2.37
N ASN A 258 -20.33 -12.80 -2.61
CA ASN A 258 -21.74 -13.07 -2.91
C ASN A 258 -22.10 -12.46 -4.28
N PRO A 259 -22.23 -13.27 -5.34
CA PRO A 259 -22.55 -12.80 -6.68
C PRO A 259 -23.89 -12.05 -6.78
N ASN A 260 -24.84 -12.35 -5.89
CA ASN A 260 -26.19 -11.78 -5.89
C ASN A 260 -26.29 -10.46 -5.11
N ALA A 261 -25.25 -10.06 -4.39
CA ALA A 261 -25.25 -8.81 -3.65
C ALA A 261 -25.23 -7.61 -4.61
N LYS A 262 -26.04 -6.61 -4.30
CA LYS A 262 -26.13 -5.36 -5.07
C LYS A 262 -25.12 -4.35 -4.53
N ASP A 263 -24.40 -3.73 -5.44
CA ASP A 263 -23.47 -2.66 -5.10
C ASP A 263 -24.23 -1.38 -4.71
N PRO A 264 -23.68 -0.55 -3.81
CA PRO A 264 -24.17 0.80 -3.55
C PRO A 264 -24.31 1.58 -4.86
N LYS A 265 -25.41 2.32 -5.00
CA LYS A 265 -25.71 3.08 -6.24
C LYS A 265 -24.54 3.99 -6.67
N LYS A 266 -23.83 4.60 -5.71
CA LYS A 266 -22.68 5.47 -5.98
C LYS A 266 -21.49 4.76 -6.65
N TYR A 267 -21.38 3.44 -6.53
CA TYR A 267 -20.29 2.64 -7.10
C TYR A 267 -20.75 1.65 -8.17
N ALA A 268 -22.02 1.68 -8.56
CA ALA A 268 -22.59 0.70 -9.50
C ALA A 268 -22.06 0.85 -10.94
N ASN A 269 -21.60 2.05 -11.32
CA ASN A 269 -21.15 2.38 -12.68
C ASN A 269 -19.70 2.93 -12.65
N PRO A 270 -18.69 2.09 -12.41
CA PRO A 270 -17.29 2.56 -12.37
C PRO A 270 -16.78 2.95 -13.75
N LYS A 271 -15.86 3.92 -13.80
CA LYS A 271 -15.22 4.43 -15.05
C LYS A 271 -14.69 3.32 -15.96
N TYR A 272 -14.17 2.23 -15.40
CA TYR A 272 -13.56 1.13 -16.14
C TYR A 272 -14.41 -0.15 -16.19
N GLY A 273 -15.69 -0.08 -15.77
CA GLY A 273 -16.61 -1.21 -15.85
C GLY A 273 -16.15 -2.45 -15.06
N PHE A 274 -15.44 -2.27 -13.95
CA PHE A 274 -14.79 -3.34 -13.18
C PHE A 274 -13.88 -4.23 -14.02
N LYS A 275 -13.05 -3.60 -14.85
CA LYS A 275 -11.96 -4.23 -15.58
C LYS A 275 -10.65 -3.52 -15.27
N TRP A 276 -9.58 -4.29 -15.28
CA TRP A 276 -8.22 -3.82 -14.98
C TRP A 276 -7.25 -4.28 -16.06
N GLU A 277 -6.19 -3.53 -16.29
CA GLU A 277 -4.97 -4.06 -16.90
C GLU A 277 -4.28 -4.89 -15.81
N VAL A 278 -4.20 -6.22 -15.97
CA VAL A 278 -3.66 -7.11 -14.93
C VAL A 278 -2.28 -7.61 -15.35
N PRO A 279 -1.20 -7.28 -14.60
CA PRO A 279 0.11 -7.91 -14.81
C PRO A 279 0.07 -9.36 -14.30
N ILE A 280 0.50 -10.30 -15.13
CA ILE A 280 0.51 -11.73 -14.83
C ILE A 280 1.94 -12.22 -15.01
N TRP A 281 2.59 -12.55 -13.90
CA TRP A 281 3.82 -13.31 -13.91
C TRP A 281 3.49 -14.80 -14.00
N TYR A 282 4.04 -15.49 -15.00
CA TYR A 282 3.82 -16.91 -15.21
C TYR A 282 5.13 -17.60 -15.58
N GLN A 283 5.17 -18.91 -15.38
CA GLN A 283 6.30 -19.76 -15.70
C GLN A 283 5.77 -21.05 -16.30
N GLU A 284 6.34 -21.48 -17.42
CA GLU A 284 5.98 -22.73 -18.07
C GLU A 284 7.06 -23.79 -17.76
N GLY A 285 6.64 -24.86 -17.08
CA GLY A 285 7.57 -25.87 -16.58
C GLY A 285 8.63 -25.26 -15.65
N GLY A 286 9.90 -25.56 -15.92
CA GLY A 286 11.07 -25.01 -15.20
C GLY A 286 11.75 -23.82 -15.89
N GLY A 287 11.08 -23.16 -16.84
CA GLY A 287 11.64 -22.02 -17.59
C GLY A 287 11.80 -20.74 -16.77
N GLU A 288 12.11 -19.61 -17.40
CA GLU A 288 12.16 -18.32 -16.72
C GLU A 288 10.75 -17.76 -16.46
N VAL A 289 10.60 -16.97 -15.39
CA VAL A 289 9.34 -16.26 -15.11
C VAL A 289 9.18 -15.12 -16.12
N GLN A 290 8.04 -15.09 -16.81
CA GLN A 290 7.70 -14.09 -17.80
C GLN A 290 6.55 -13.21 -17.30
N LEU A 291 6.52 -11.95 -17.75
CA LEU A 291 5.43 -11.01 -17.48
C LEU A 291 4.56 -10.84 -18.74
N ALA A 292 3.27 -11.11 -18.60
CA ALA A 292 2.24 -10.79 -19.59
C ALA A 292 1.20 -9.82 -19.03
N TRP A 293 0.48 -9.15 -19.92
CA TRP A 293 -0.60 -8.23 -19.58
C TRP A 293 -1.95 -8.76 -20.06
N LEU A 294 -2.91 -8.84 -19.14
CA LEU A 294 -4.32 -9.11 -19.47
C LEU A 294 -5.07 -7.79 -19.61
N GLY A 295 -5.43 -7.44 -20.84
CA GLY A 295 -6.03 -6.15 -21.14
C GLY A 295 -7.52 -6.02 -20.82
N ARG A 296 -8.00 -4.78 -20.64
CA ARG A 296 -9.41 -4.47 -20.39
C ARG A 296 -10.29 -4.81 -21.60
N GLY A 297 -10.85 -6.02 -21.60
CA GLY A 297 -11.75 -6.50 -22.66
C GLY A 297 -11.08 -7.34 -23.75
N ARG A 298 -9.80 -7.71 -23.60
CA ARG A 298 -9.11 -8.64 -24.50
C ARG A 298 -9.06 -10.04 -23.88
N LYS A 299 -9.33 -11.07 -24.68
CA LYS A 299 -8.86 -12.43 -24.39
C LYS A 299 -7.37 -12.43 -24.75
N THR A 300 -6.50 -12.71 -23.79
CA THR A 300 -5.09 -12.94 -24.09
C THR A 300 -4.88 -14.44 -24.28
N ASN A 301 -4.33 -14.83 -25.42
CA ASN A 301 -3.80 -16.17 -25.62
C ASN A 301 -2.35 -16.14 -25.13
N LEU A 302 -2.03 -16.89 -24.09
CA LEU A 302 -0.65 -17.21 -23.78
C LEU A 302 -0.27 -18.42 -24.63
N HIS A 303 0.82 -18.32 -25.37
CA HIS A 303 1.37 -19.42 -26.16
C HIS A 303 2.33 -20.21 -25.29
N SER A 304 2.11 -21.52 -25.24
CA SER A 304 3.05 -22.51 -24.69
C SER A 304 4.10 -22.92 -25.71
#